data_AF-A0A401ZRB4-F1
#
_entry.id   AF-A0A401ZRB4-F1
#
_cell.length_a   1.000
_cell.length_b   1.000
_cell.length_c   1.000
_cell.angle_alpha   90.00
_cell.angle_beta   90.00
_cell.angle_gamma   90.00
#
_symmetry.space_group_name_H-M   'P 1'
#
loop_
_entity.id
_entity.type
_entity.pdbx_description
1 polymer ?
#
loop_
_entity_poly.entity_id
_entity_poly.type
_entity_poly.pdbx_seq_one_letter_code
_entity_poly.pdbx_strand_id
1 'polypeptide(L)'
;MLRTAQVHDFLGEVRCWRICDAIKADEMELLPTDEDVAFYQTHGYYKSKKIFTNEELDACVAGSERYYRGERDFALPREVSGWRPEHGNILRKNEALPHFAC
;
A
#
# COMPACT_ATOMS: atom_id res chain seq x y z
N MET A 1 7.29 -26.38 -3.56
CA MET A 1 7.47 -25.97 -4.98
C MET A 1 6.67 -24.69 -5.20
N LEU A 2 7.31 -23.52 -5.07
CA LEU A 2 6.66 -22.23 -5.33
C LEU A 2 6.66 -22.01 -6.84
N ARG A 3 5.48 -21.89 -7.44
CA ARG A 3 5.34 -21.48 -8.84
C ARG A 3 5.57 -19.98 -8.92
N THR A 4 6.70 -19.58 -9.49
CA THR A 4 6.97 -18.21 -9.91
C THR A 4 5.97 -17.82 -11.01
N ALA A 5 5.11 -16.83 -10.76
CA ALA A 5 4.35 -16.20 -11.81
C ALA A 5 5.31 -15.35 -12.65
N GLN A 6 5.69 -15.86 -13.83
CA GLN A 6 6.44 -15.09 -14.82
C GLN A 6 5.48 -14.11 -15.49
N VAL A 7 5.50 -12.86 -15.03
CA VAL A 7 4.88 -11.75 -15.76
C VAL A 7 5.98 -11.16 -16.65
N HIS A 8 5.84 -11.32 -17.96
CA HIS A 8 6.80 -10.85 -18.95
C HIS A 8 6.49 -9.41 -19.35
N ASP A 9 7.48 -8.51 -19.26
CA ASP A 9 7.42 -7.19 -19.89
C ASP A 9 8.04 -7.20 -21.30
N PHE A 10 7.59 -6.26 -22.12
CA PHE A 10 7.79 -6.15 -23.58
C PHE A 10 9.26 -5.97 -24.06
N LEU A 11 10.24 -5.94 -23.16
CA LEU A 11 11.66 -5.70 -23.50
C LEU A 11 12.62 -6.83 -23.11
N GLY A 12 12.13 -7.98 -22.62
CA GLY A 12 12.96 -9.18 -22.46
C GLY A 12 14.09 -9.10 -21.41
N GLU A 13 14.31 -7.96 -20.75
CA GLU A 13 15.17 -7.87 -19.59
C GLU A 13 14.37 -8.15 -18.31
N VAL A 14 14.67 -9.28 -17.66
CA VAL A 14 14.16 -9.61 -16.33
C VAL A 14 14.86 -8.72 -15.30
N ARG A 15 14.45 -7.46 -15.19
CA ARG A 15 14.72 -6.71 -13.97
C ARG A 15 13.76 -7.25 -12.92
N CYS A 16 14.27 -8.21 -12.15
CA CYS A 16 13.67 -8.65 -10.90
C CYS A 16 13.44 -7.40 -10.04
N TRP A 17 12.22 -6.85 -10.10
CA TRP A 17 11.70 -5.99 -9.06
C TRP A 17 11.90 -6.79 -7.78
N ARG A 18 12.88 -6.39 -6.99
CA ARG A 18 13.15 -7.01 -5.69
C ARG A 18 12.06 -6.52 -4.73
N ILE A 19 10.81 -6.90 -4.97
CA ILE A 19 9.72 -6.96 -3.99
C ILE A 19 9.93 -8.23 -3.15
N CYS A 20 11.18 -8.48 -2.78
CA CYS A 20 11.61 -9.69 -2.13
C CYS A 20 12.54 -9.31 -0.98
N ASP A 21 12.04 -8.47 -0.08
CA ASP A 21 12.28 -8.81 1.32
C ASP A 21 11.50 -10.10 1.54
N ALA A 22 12.20 -11.18 1.86
CA ALA A 22 11.57 -12.47 2.07
C ALA A 22 10.53 -12.32 3.19
N ILE A 23 9.30 -12.76 2.93
CA ILE A 23 8.24 -12.84 3.94
C ILE A 23 8.79 -13.65 5.11
N LYS A 24 8.80 -13.04 6.30
CA LYS A 24 9.31 -13.71 7.49
C LYS A 24 8.40 -14.88 7.87
N ALA A 25 8.93 -15.83 8.64
CA ALA A 25 8.19 -17.04 9.01
C ALA A 25 6.89 -16.73 9.79
N ASP A 26 6.90 -15.71 10.63
CA ASP A 26 5.73 -15.19 11.36
C ASP A 26 4.73 -14.47 10.43
N GLU A 27 5.20 -13.80 9.39
CA GLU A 27 4.37 -13.13 8.39
C GLU A 27 3.67 -14.11 7.43
N MET A 28 4.14 -15.36 7.32
CA MET A 28 3.50 -16.38 6.49
C MET A 28 2.07 -16.69 6.93
N GLU A 29 1.79 -16.60 8.23
CA GLU A 29 0.45 -16.82 8.77
C GLU A 29 -0.54 -15.71 8.37
N LEU A 30 -0.05 -14.55 7.94
CA LEU A 30 -0.87 -13.43 7.48
C LEU A 30 -1.31 -13.56 6.02
N LEU A 31 -0.74 -14.52 5.28
CA LEU A 31 -1.07 -14.72 3.87
C LEU A 31 -2.52 -15.20 3.69
N PRO A 32 -3.19 -14.82 2.59
CA PRO A 32 -4.47 -15.40 2.21
C PRO A 32 -4.36 -16.91 2.05
N THR A 33 -5.43 -17.63 2.40
CA THR A 33 -5.57 -19.06 2.12
C THR A 33 -5.95 -19.31 0.66
N ASP A 34 -5.86 -20.55 0.19
CA ASP A 34 -6.33 -20.90 -1.17
C ASP A 34 -7.84 -20.61 -1.35
N GLU A 35 -8.63 -20.74 -0.28
CA GLU A 35 -10.05 -20.39 -0.27
C GLU A 35 -10.27 -18.88 -0.41
N ASP A 36 -9.46 -18.07 0.27
CA ASP A 36 -9.48 -16.60 0.13
C ASP A 36 -9.15 -16.17 -1.31
N VAL A 37 -8.20 -16.85 -1.95
CA VAL A 37 -7.84 -16.61 -3.36
C VAL A 37 -9.00 -16.98 -4.29
N ALA A 38 -9.63 -18.13 -4.09
CA ALA A 38 -10.80 -18.54 -4.88
C ALA A 38 -11.99 -17.58 -4.69
N PHE A 39 -12.20 -17.10 -3.45
CA PHE A 39 -13.21 -16.10 -3.14
C PHE A 39 -12.92 -14.79 -3.90
N TYR A 40 -11.69 -14.28 -3.83
CA TYR A 40 -11.27 -13.08 -4.54
C TYR A 40 -11.49 -13.20 -6.06
N GLN A 41 -11.11 -14.33 -6.66
CA GLN A 41 -11.28 -14.56 -8.10
C GLN A 41 -12.74 -14.48 -8.55
N THR A 42 -13.68 -14.86 -7.67
CA THR A 42 -15.12 -14.85 -7.98
C THR A 42 -15.79 -13.52 -7.66
N HIS A 43 -15.34 -12.82 -6.60
CA HIS A 43 -16.04 -11.65 -6.06
C HIS A 43 -15.32 -10.31 -6.33
N GLY A 44 -14.04 -10.35 -6.72
CA GLY A 44 -13.21 -9.17 -6.95
C GLY A 44 -12.73 -8.47 -5.68
N TYR A 45 -12.98 -9.03 -4.50
CA TYR A 45 -12.50 -8.50 -3.22
C TYR A 45 -12.16 -9.62 -2.23
N TYR A 46 -11.30 -9.33 -1.26
CA TYR A 46 -10.96 -10.18 -0.12
C TYR A 46 -10.70 -9.28 1.09
N LYS A 47 -11.11 -9.73 2.27
CA LYS A 47 -10.85 -9.04 3.53
C LYS A 47 -9.69 -9.72 4.22
N SER A 48 -8.58 -9.01 4.39
CA SER A 48 -7.39 -9.55 5.05
C SER A 48 -7.64 -9.93 6.51
N LYS A 49 -6.75 -10.79 7.02
CA LYS A 49 -6.49 -10.93 8.46
C LYS A 49 -6.11 -9.58 9.05
N LYS A 50 -6.15 -9.45 10.39
CA LYS A 50 -5.74 -8.24 11.09
C LYS A 50 -4.21 -8.12 10.99
N ILE A 51 -3.73 -7.16 10.21
CA ILE A 51 -2.30 -6.93 9.96
C ILE A 51 -1.72 -5.94 10.99
N PHE A 52 -2.50 -4.95 11.41
CA PHE A 52 -2.09 -3.93 12.37
C PHE A 52 -2.74 -4.13 13.73
N THR A 53 -2.01 -3.85 14.81
CA THR A 53 -2.55 -3.71 16.16
C THR A 53 -3.50 -2.51 16.26
N ASN A 54 -4.27 -2.42 17.35
CA ASN A 54 -5.16 -1.27 17.53
C ASN A 54 -4.36 0.01 17.74
N GLU A 55 -3.26 -0.09 18.46
CA GLU A 55 -2.35 1.01 18.78
C GLU A 55 -1.69 1.56 17.51
N GLU A 56 -1.29 0.68 16.59
CA GLU A 56 -0.78 1.09 15.28
C GLU A 56 -1.86 1.75 14.43
N LEU A 57 -3.10 1.25 14.44
CA LEU A 57 -4.21 1.88 13.72
C LEU A 57 -4.51 3.27 14.26
N ASP A 58 -4.54 3.45 15.59
CA ASP A 58 -4.73 4.75 16.22
C ASP A 58 -3.59 5.72 15.85
N ALA A 59 -2.34 5.23 15.83
CA ALA A 59 -1.20 6.02 15.38
C ALA A 59 -1.31 6.40 13.89
N CYS A 60 -1.76 5.49 13.02
CA CYS A 60 -2.00 5.78 11.60
C CYS A 60 -3.08 6.85 11.41
N VAL A 61 -4.18 6.79 12.16
CA VAL A 61 -5.24 7.80 12.12
C VAL A 61 -4.70 9.16 12.59
N ALA A 62 -3.99 9.20 13.73
CA ALA A 62 -3.39 10.42 14.24
C ALA A 62 -2.39 11.03 13.24
N GLY A 63 -1.54 10.21 12.62
CA GLY A 63 -0.60 10.63 11.58
C GLY A 63 -1.30 11.17 10.34
N SER A 64 -2.39 10.54 9.89
CA SER A 64 -3.20 11.02 8.77
C SER A 64 -3.81 12.39 9.06
N GLU A 65 -4.35 12.59 10.26
CA GLU A 65 -4.94 13.87 10.67
C GLU A 65 -3.88 14.98 10.81
N ARG A 66 -2.67 14.66 11.32
CA ARG A 66 -1.52 15.59 11.30
C ARG A 66 -1.18 16.04 9.88
N TYR A 67 -1.11 15.10 8.94
CA TYR A 67 -0.83 15.39 7.54
C TYR A 67 -1.87 16.34 6.92
N TYR A 68 -3.17 16.11 7.17
CA TYR A 68 -4.25 16.96 6.65
C TYR A 68 -4.31 18.35 7.31
N ARG A 69 -3.77 18.52 8.53
CA ARG A 69 -3.55 19.84 9.14
C ARG A 69 -2.34 20.59 8.57
N GLY A 70 -1.57 19.98 7.68
CA GLY A 70 -0.39 20.59 7.07
C GLY A 70 0.91 20.29 7.79
N GLU A 71 0.90 19.47 8.85
CA GLU A 71 2.14 19.04 9.51
C GLU A 71 2.97 18.15 8.58
N ARG A 72 4.29 18.30 8.59
CA ARG A 72 5.22 17.53 7.77
C ARG A 72 6.41 17.10 8.62
N ASP A 73 6.80 15.83 8.52
CA ASP A 73 7.98 15.32 9.21
C ASP A 73 9.28 15.68 8.46
N PHE A 74 9.17 16.13 7.20
CA PHE A 74 10.28 16.62 6.37
C PHE A 74 9.81 17.67 5.36
N ALA A 75 10.73 18.50 4.88
CA ALA A 75 10.45 19.47 3.82
C ALA A 75 10.17 18.75 2.50
N LEU A 76 9.01 19.02 1.90
CA LEU A 76 8.68 18.46 0.58
C LEU A 76 9.43 19.24 -0.51
N PRO A 77 9.97 18.56 -1.55
CA PRO A 77 10.67 19.23 -2.64
C PRO A 77 9.75 20.09 -3.53
N ARG A 78 8.43 19.84 -3.48
CA ARG A 78 7.39 20.69 -4.07
C ARG A 78 6.10 20.56 -3.27
N GLU A 79 5.22 21.53 -3.42
CA GLU A 79 3.86 21.38 -2.92
C GLU A 79 3.15 20.22 -3.63
N VAL A 80 2.45 19.41 -2.85
CA VAL A 80 1.64 18.29 -3.34
C VAL A 80 0.17 18.69 -3.36
N SER A 81 -0.47 18.48 -4.51
CA SER A 81 -1.92 18.59 -4.66
C SER A 81 -2.60 17.48 -3.86
N GLY A 82 -3.66 17.85 -3.14
CA GLY A 82 -4.39 16.91 -2.31
C GLY A 82 -5.63 17.52 -1.69
N TRP A 83 -6.36 16.68 -0.97
CA TRP A 83 -7.51 17.14 -0.21
C TRP A 83 -7.10 18.05 0.94
N ARG A 84 -7.91 19.08 1.22
CA ARG A 84 -7.76 20.03 2.33
C ARG A 84 -9.08 20.14 3.09
N PRO A 85 -9.07 20.53 4.37
CA PRO A 85 -10.29 20.72 5.17
C PRO A 85 -11.34 21.60 4.48
N GLU A 86 -10.90 22.63 3.75
CA GLU A 86 -11.78 23.55 3.01
C GLU A 86 -12.61 22.86 1.91
N HIS A 87 -12.19 21.70 1.40
CA HIS A 87 -12.93 20.93 0.39
C HIS A 87 -14.15 20.19 0.96
N GLY A 88 -14.32 20.17 2.29
CA GLY A 88 -15.45 19.53 2.96
C GLY A 88 -15.43 18.00 2.91
N ASN A 89 -16.58 17.38 3.18
CA ASN A 89 -16.72 15.93 3.34
C ASN A 89 -16.82 15.20 1.97
N ILE A 90 -15.72 15.21 1.23
CA ILE A 90 -15.56 14.50 -0.04
C ILE A 90 -14.42 13.47 0.07
N LEU A 91 -14.24 12.63 -0.95
CA LEU A 91 -13.14 11.67 -1.00
C LEU A 91 -11.79 12.37 -0.82
N ARG A 92 -11.06 12.00 0.23
CA ARG A 92 -9.71 12.51 0.52
C ARG A 92 -8.69 11.83 -0.40
N LYS A 93 -8.58 12.30 -1.64
CA LYS A 93 -7.58 11.84 -2.61
C LYS A 93 -6.31 12.69 -2.47
N ASN A 94 -5.18 12.06 -2.20
CA ASN A 94 -3.87 12.69 -2.22
C ASN A 94 -3.04 12.08 -3.35
N GLU A 95 -2.37 12.93 -4.13
CA GLU A 95 -1.48 12.46 -5.17
C GLU A 95 -0.10 12.21 -4.55
N ALA A 96 0.31 10.95 -4.49
CA ALA A 96 1.69 10.63 -4.18
C ALA A 96 2.56 11.06 -5.38
N LEU A 97 3.62 11.80 -5.12
CA LEU A 97 4.60 12.07 -6.17
C LEU A 97 5.26 10.73 -6.55
N PRO A 98 5.33 10.35 -7.83
CA PRO A 98 6.18 9.25 -8.22
C PRO A 98 7.62 9.67 -7.90
N HIS A 99 8.23 9.05 -6.89
CA HIS A 99 9.68 9.09 -6.74
C HIS A 99 10.30 8.13 -7.77
N PHE A 100 10.22 8.53 -9.04
CA PHE A 100 11.02 8.00 -10.13
C PHE A 100 11.40 9.18 -11.02
N ALA A 101 12.38 9.95 -10.55
CA ALA A 101 13.23 10.67 -11.48
C ALA A 101 14.10 9.60 -12.17
N CYS A 102 14.04 9.60 -13.51
CA CYS A 102 14.93 8.84 -14.38
C CYS A 102 16.40 9.06 -14.03
#